data_AF-A0AAV8V5C5-F1
#
_entry.id   AF-A0AAV8V5C5-F1
#
_cell.length_a   1.000
_cell.length_b   1.000
_cell.length_c   1.000
_cell.angle_alpha   90.00
_cell.angle_beta   90.00
_cell.angle_gamma   90.00
#
_symmetry.space_group_name_H-M   'P 1'
#
loop_
_entity.id
_entity.type
_entity.pdbx_description
1 polymer ?
#
loop_
_entity_poly.entity_id
_entity_poly.type
_entity_poly.pdbx_seq_one_letter_code
_entity_poly.pdbx_strand_id
1 'polypeptide(L)'
;MKTRYDLRANTGGFQVGEKVWLYNPKRTKGKSPKLQKSWEGPYIVVTRLNDVVYRIQKNPQAKIKIVHIDRLTPYQESHPNEGVT
;
A
#
# COMPACT_ATOMS: atom_id res chain seq x y z
N MET A 1 -14.83 -3.88 24.51
CA MET A 1 -14.89 -3.01 23.34
C MET A 1 -13.48 -2.79 22.79
N LYS A 2 -13.07 -3.60 21.80
CA LYS A 2 -11.80 -3.48 21.07
C LYS A 2 -11.82 -4.27 19.75
N THR A 3 -13.01 -4.60 19.26
CA THR A 3 -13.20 -5.58 18.18
C THR A 3 -13.00 -4.98 16.78
N ARG A 4 -12.94 -3.65 16.65
CA ARG A 4 -12.87 -2.99 15.32
C ARG A 4 -11.44 -2.68 14.85
N TYR A 5 -10.48 -2.61 15.77
CA TYR A 5 -9.08 -2.36 15.44
C TYR A 5 -8.41 -3.62 14.86
N ASP A 6 -8.73 -4.78 15.46
CA ASP A 6 -8.16 -6.07 15.06
C ASP A 6 -8.80 -6.67 13.79
N LEU A 7 -9.97 -6.17 13.36
CA LEU A 7 -10.66 -6.65 12.13
C LEU A 7 -9.89 -6.36 10.83
N ARG A 8 -8.87 -5.48 10.87
CA ARG A 8 -7.99 -5.17 9.74
C ARG A 8 -6.61 -5.80 9.86
N ALA A 9 -6.36 -6.60 10.90
CA ALA A 9 -5.16 -7.43 10.95
C ALA A 9 -5.23 -8.38 9.75
N ASN A 10 -4.54 -8.00 8.68
CA ASN A 10 -4.48 -8.73 7.43
C ASN A 10 -3.86 -10.08 7.77
N THR A 11 -4.69 -11.11 7.99
CA THR A 11 -4.34 -12.37 8.66
C THR A 11 -3.18 -13.12 7.99
N GLY A 12 -2.82 -12.76 6.75
CA GLY A 12 -1.70 -13.34 6.00
C GLY A 12 -0.50 -12.41 5.69
N GLY A 13 -0.54 -11.11 6.03
CA GLY A 13 0.51 -10.16 5.64
C GLY A 13 0.63 -9.96 4.12
N PHE A 14 1.76 -9.40 3.66
CA PHE A 14 2.09 -9.26 2.23
C PHE A 14 3.33 -10.09 1.89
N GLN A 15 3.41 -10.60 0.67
CA GLN A 15 4.57 -11.37 0.21
C GLN A 15 5.57 -10.51 -0.56
N VAL A 16 6.84 -10.91 -0.57
CA VAL A 16 7.86 -10.26 -1.40
C VAL A 16 7.48 -10.43 -2.88
N GLY A 17 7.55 -9.35 -3.65
CA GLY A 17 7.10 -9.28 -5.04
C GLY A 17 5.66 -8.80 -5.22
N GLU A 18 4.87 -8.73 -4.15
CA GLU A 18 3.46 -8.31 -4.24
C GLU A 18 3.34 -6.79 -4.47
N LYS A 19 2.38 -6.41 -5.32
CA LYS A 19 2.03 -5.00 -5.57
C LYS A 19 1.12 -4.49 -4.44
N VAL A 20 1.48 -3.35 -3.86
CA VAL A 20 0.74 -2.70 -2.77
C VAL A 20 0.60 -1.20 -3.01
N TRP A 21 -0.49 -0.62 -2.53
CA TRP A 21 -0.66 0.82 -2.40
C TRP A 21 -0.20 1.29 -1.03
N LEU A 22 0.46 2.44 -0.98
CA LEU A 22 0.90 3.08 0.25
C LEU A 22 -0.02 4.26 0.61
N TYR A 23 -0.54 4.28 1.83
CA TYR A 23 -1.18 5.43 2.43
C TYR A 23 -0.12 6.46 2.85
N ASN A 24 -0.02 7.55 2.10
CA ASN A 24 0.89 8.66 2.33
C ASN A 24 0.14 10.00 2.20
N PRO A 25 -0.55 10.47 3.27
CA PRO A 25 -1.27 11.74 3.26
C PRO A 25 -0.29 12.91 3.22
N LYS A 26 0.22 13.23 2.02
CA LYS A 26 1.17 14.31 1.81
C LYS A 26 0.42 15.63 1.69
N ARG A 27 0.58 16.50 2.68
CA ARG A 27 0.06 17.87 2.63
C ARG A 27 0.87 18.70 1.62
N THR A 28 0.19 19.22 0.61
CA THR A 28 0.74 20.26 -0.28
C THR A 28 0.21 21.63 0.14
N LYS A 29 1.11 22.60 0.39
CA LYS A 29 0.74 23.98 0.76
C LYS A 29 -0.13 24.60 -0.34
N GLY A 30 -1.17 25.34 0.05
CA GLY A 30 -2.10 25.99 -0.88
C GLY A 30 -3.16 25.09 -1.50
N LYS A 31 -3.22 23.80 -1.14
CA LYS A 31 -4.27 22.86 -1.58
C LYS A 31 -5.01 22.30 -0.37
N SER A 32 -6.33 22.14 -0.49
CA SER A 32 -7.15 21.56 0.57
C SER A 32 -6.73 20.10 0.86
N PRO A 33 -6.39 19.74 2.12
CA PRO A 33 -5.98 18.38 2.46
C PRO A 33 -7.02 17.31 2.10
N LYS A 34 -8.32 17.65 2.14
CA LYS A 34 -9.41 16.71 1.89
C LYS A 34 -9.53 16.29 0.42
N LEU A 35 -9.02 17.11 -0.51
CA LEU A 35 -9.06 16.86 -1.95
C LEU A 35 -7.75 16.22 -2.47
N GLN A 36 -6.78 15.95 -1.59
CA GLN A 36 -5.50 15.38 -1.98
C GLN A 36 -5.56 13.85 -2.01
N LYS A 37 -4.99 13.25 -3.07
CA LYS A 37 -4.80 11.79 -3.16
C LYS A 37 -3.84 11.35 -2.05
N SER A 38 -4.37 10.61 -1.09
CA SER A 38 -3.59 10.08 0.04
C SER A 38 -2.97 8.72 -0.25
N TRP A 39 -3.42 8.01 -1.29
CA TRP A 39 -2.86 6.74 -1.72
C TRP A 39 -1.83 6.96 -2.84
N GLU A 40 -0.66 6.34 -2.69
CA GLU A 40 0.48 6.44 -3.57
C GLU A 40 0.93 5.02 -3.96
N GLY A 41 1.19 4.75 -5.24
CA GLY A 41 1.59 3.40 -5.68
C GLY A 41 1.10 3.11 -7.09
N PRO A 42 1.33 1.91 -7.64
CA PRO A 42 1.79 0.69 -6.98
C PRO A 42 3.24 0.75 -6.49
N TYR A 43 3.50 0.04 -5.39
CA TYR A 43 4.81 -0.31 -4.87
C TYR A 43 4.95 -1.83 -4.89
N ILE A 44 6.17 -2.34 -4.94
CA ILE A 44 6.48 -3.75 -4.78
C ILE A 44 7.07 -3.96 -3.39
N VAL A 45 6.61 -4.98 -2.68
CA VAL A 45 7.24 -5.43 -1.43
C VAL A 45 8.60 -6.07 -1.75
N VAL A 46 9.67 -5.47 -1.27
CA VAL A 46 11.05 -5.97 -1.49
C VAL A 46 11.46 -6.94 -0.39
N THR A 47 11.06 -6.66 0.86
CA THR A 47 11.42 -7.50 1.99
C THR A 47 10.40 -7.34 3.11
N ARG A 48 10.00 -8.45 3.73
CA ARG A 48 9.29 -8.45 4.99
C ARG A 48 10.32 -8.44 6.11
N LEU A 49 10.37 -7.36 6.89
CA LEU A 49 11.28 -7.29 8.04
C LEU A 49 10.68 -8.08 9.20
N ASN A 50 9.44 -7.74 9.57
CA ASN A 50 8.68 -8.38 10.63
C ASN A 50 7.23 -8.60 10.13
N ASP A 51 6.35 -9.11 10.99
CA ASP A 51 4.93 -9.29 10.62
C ASP A 51 4.21 -7.97 10.27
N VAL A 52 4.67 -6.88 10.87
CA VAL A 52 4.04 -5.56 10.80
C VAL A 52 4.84 -4.50 10.03
N VAL A 53 6.11 -4.77 9.69
CA VAL A 53 6.99 -3.80 9.01
C VAL A 53 7.56 -4.37 7.72
N TYR A 54 7.41 -3.61 6.64
CA TYR A 54 7.79 -4.01 5.28
C TYR A 54 8.71 -2.97 4.63
N ARG A 55 9.62 -3.44 3.78
CA ARG A 55 10.36 -2.64 2.81
C ARG A 55 9.63 -2.67 1.49
N ILE A 56 9.26 -1.51 0.97
CA ILE A 56 8.59 -1.35 -0.31
C ILE A 56 9.40 -0.46 -1.25
N GLN A 57 9.28 -0.69 -2.54
CA GLN A 57 10.00 0.05 -3.57
C GLN A 57 9.12 0.26 -4.79
N LYS A 58 9.17 1.47 -5.37
CA LYS A 58 8.33 1.81 -6.54
C LYS A 58 8.90 1.23 -7.84
N ASN A 59 10.19 1.49 -8.07
CA ASN A 59 10.98 1.04 -9.22
C ASN A 59 12.35 0.54 -8.70
N PRO A 60 13.09 -0.30 -9.43
CA PRO A 60 14.41 -0.80 -8.99
C PRO A 60 15.43 0.29 -8.62
N GLN A 61 15.33 1.47 -9.23
CA GLN A 61 16.18 2.63 -8.97
C GLN A 61 15.64 3.56 -7.87
N ALA A 62 14.38 3.39 -7.46
CA ALA A 62 13.76 4.25 -6.47
C ALA A 62 14.23 3.90 -5.06
N LYS A 63 14.26 4.89 -4.16
CA LYS A 63 14.61 4.68 -2.75
C LYS A 63 13.60 3.73 -2.09
N ILE A 64 14.13 2.72 -1.37
CA ILE A 64 13.34 1.82 -0.54
C ILE A 64 12.71 2.61 0.62
N LYS A 65 11.42 2.36 0.89
CA LYS A 65 10.69 2.91 2.03
C LYS A 65 10.38 1.78 3.02
N ILE A 66 10.58 2.05 4.31
CA ILE A 66 10.17 1.16 5.40
C ILE A 66 8.83 1.65 5.92
N VAL A 67 7.82 0.78 5.94
CA VAL A 67 6.43 1.16 6.25
C VAL A 67 5.72 0.10 7.09
N HIS A 68 4.75 0.53 7.89
CA HIS A 68 3.87 -0.34 8.67
C HIS A 68 2.76 -0.95 7.80
N ILE A 69 2.34 -2.17 8.10
CA ILE A 69 1.31 -2.90 7.37
C ILE A 69 -0.03 -2.15 7.27
N ASP A 70 -0.42 -1.41 8.32
CA ASP A 70 -1.67 -0.62 8.32
C ASP A 70 -1.69 0.51 7.28
N ARG A 71 -0.51 0.89 6.76
CA ARG A 71 -0.38 1.88 5.69
C ARG A 71 -0.37 1.25 4.31
N LEU A 72 -0.45 -0.08 4.22
CA LEU A 72 -0.46 -0.81 2.97
C LEU A 72 -1.85 -1.36 2.69
N THR A 73 -2.22 -1.40 1.43
CA THR A 73 -3.41 -2.11 0.95
C THR A 73 -3.05 -2.88 -0.32
N PRO A 74 -3.60 -4.08 -0.54
CA PRO A 74 -3.34 -4.85 -1.75
C PRO A 74 -3.66 -4.04 -3.01
N TYR A 75 -2.83 -4.20 -4.04
CA TYR A 75 -3.08 -3.61 -5.35
C TYR A 75 -4.08 -4.49 -6.11
N GLN A 76 -5.29 -3.97 -6.33
CA GLN A 76 -6.25 -4.60 -7.24
C GLN A 76 -5.96 -4.13 -8.66
N GLU A 77 -5.37 -5.01 -9.47
CA GLU A 77 -5.26 -4.79 -10.91
C GLU A 77 -6.69 -4.95 -11.48
N SER A 78 -7.30 -3.85 -11.90
CA SER A 78 -8.56 -3.92 -12.63
C SER A 78 -8.23 -4.52 -13.99
N HIS A 79 -8.31 -5.84 -14.12
CA HIS A 79 -8.31 -6.48 -15.43
C HIS A 79 -9.46 -5.85 -16.22
N PRO A 80 -9.23 -5.12 -17.32
CA PRO A 80 -10.32 -4.78 -18.21
C PRO A 80 -10.83 -6.12 -18.75
N ASN A 81 -12.12 -6.42 -18.54
CA ASN A 81 -12.79 -7.57 -19.14
C ASN A 81 -12.35 -7.67 -20.60
N GLU A 82 -11.59 -8.70 -20.93
CA GLU A 82 -11.31 -9.06 -22.32
C GLU A 82 -12.68 -9.35 -22.96
N GLY A 83 -13.04 -8.50 -23.91
CA GLY A 83 -14.29 -8.59 -24.63
C GLY A 83 -14.39 -9.95 -25.30
N VAL A 84 -15.32 -10.77 -24.82
CA VAL A 84 -15.85 -11.90 -25.58
C VAL A 84 -16.44 -11.32 -26.86
N THR A 85 -15.76 -11.58 -27.98
CA THR A 85 -16.32 -11.45 -29.34
C THR A 85 -17.06 -12.74 -29.67
#